data_AF-A0A0D7WWA3-F1
#
_entry.id   AF-A0A0D7WWA3-F1
#
_cell.length_a   1.000
_cell.length_b   1.000
_cell.length_c   1.000
_cell.angle_alpha   90.00
_cell.angle_beta   90.00
_cell.angle_gamma   90.00
#
_symmetry.space_group_name_H-M   'P 1'
#
loop_
_entity.id
_entity.type
_entity.pdbx_description
1 polymer ?
#
loop_
_entity_poly.entity_id
_entity_poly.type
_entity_poly.pdbx_seq_one_letter_code
_entity_poly.pdbx_strand_id
1 'polypeptide(L)'
;MKKICFLAFLFLFLWVFPGETHATSSSSHIELDGKDLSTAKGIQIQEVKGNILVPLRLIVEELGYKVNWEPKTSTVTIQDRDHNLSLQVNSPIASVDGNQMGLTVAPLLKGGTTYVPLRFVSEQTGLDVTWSSKLKTVFLTSPPVSSGSSVSLNQDLEETLEPTSTEPVTSTIAPDTIVPEPVISSDGHAQGIDVSHYNGNIDWQQVAAAGKIFAFIKATEGTTYQDNQFLANVQGARDANILVGAYHFLNATTTDGARQEAANFARAIESAGGSLDLPPVMDYENNPKGLTPAQISEVAHAFLDETEKLTGRLPIVYTGNVFASKFDLTLSMYKLWVARYSTTQKPTAVPAWDNWWAWQYSSTGSVPGILGNVDLNEFNGTIDELRSSLAGDIE
;
A
#
# COMPACT_ATOMS: atom_id res chain seq x y z
N MET A 1 -17.77 89.12 17.66
CA MET A 1 -16.34 89.15 17.32
C MET A 1 -15.95 87.82 16.69
N LYS A 2 -15.33 87.86 15.49
CA LYS A 2 -14.37 86.90 14.88
C LYS A 2 -14.77 85.40 14.86
N LYS A 3 -15.20 84.78 13.74
CA LYS A 3 -14.46 84.38 12.52
C LYS A 3 -13.26 83.43 12.75
N ILE A 4 -13.33 82.25 12.08
CA ILE A 4 -12.26 81.46 11.40
C ILE A 4 -11.74 80.17 12.07
N CYS A 5 -11.93 79.06 11.33
CA CYS A 5 -11.08 77.86 11.07
C CYS A 5 -12.00 76.63 10.99
N PHE A 6 -12.54 76.19 9.83
CA PHE A 6 -11.88 75.66 8.62
C PHE A 6 -10.87 74.54 8.90
N LEU A 7 -11.25 73.33 8.47
CA LEU A 7 -10.44 72.17 8.09
C LEU A 7 -9.38 71.63 9.08
N ALA A 8 -9.63 70.45 9.63
CA ALA A 8 -8.81 69.25 9.41
C ALA A 8 -9.35 68.11 10.29
N PHE A 9 -9.17 66.87 9.82
CA PHE A 9 -9.46 65.61 10.51
C PHE A 9 -10.91 65.08 10.46
N LEU A 10 -11.39 64.94 9.22
CA LEU A 10 -11.94 63.65 8.78
C LEU A 10 -10.89 62.55 9.08
N PHE A 11 -11.32 61.37 9.52
CA PHE A 11 -10.54 60.19 9.95
C PHE A 11 -10.23 60.08 11.45
N LEU A 12 -11.25 59.69 12.22
CA LEU A 12 -11.03 58.71 13.29
C LEU A 12 -12.26 57.80 13.44
N PHE A 13 -12.77 57.28 12.31
CA PHE A 13 -13.41 55.97 12.35
C PHE A 13 -12.26 54.99 12.51
N LEU A 14 -12.04 54.51 13.74
CA LEU A 14 -11.25 53.33 14.02
C LEU A 14 -11.84 52.20 13.18
N TRP A 15 -11.28 52.03 11.97
CA TRP A 15 -11.30 50.77 11.28
C TRP A 15 -10.58 49.80 12.21
N VAL A 16 -11.35 49.09 13.01
CA VAL A 16 -11.00 47.72 13.37
C VAL A 16 -11.09 46.96 12.05
N PHE A 17 -10.03 47.08 11.25
CA PHE A 17 -9.75 46.03 10.28
C PHE A 17 -9.65 44.75 11.11
N PRO A 18 -10.42 43.69 10.81
CA PRO A 18 -9.91 42.38 11.14
C PRO A 18 -8.52 42.34 10.52
N GLY A 19 -7.48 42.25 11.35
CA GLY A 19 -6.16 41.94 10.83
C GLY A 19 -6.35 40.70 10.00
N GLU A 20 -6.10 40.79 8.69
CA GLU A 20 -5.97 39.59 7.90
C GLU A 20 -4.86 38.81 8.58
N THR A 21 -5.27 37.76 9.30
CA THR A 21 -4.36 36.69 9.62
C THR A 21 -3.96 36.13 8.26
N HIS A 22 -2.85 36.64 7.72
CA HIS A 22 -2.11 35.92 6.71
C HIS A 22 -1.75 34.59 7.38
N ALA A 23 -2.57 33.57 7.12
CA ALA A 23 -2.14 32.21 7.28
C ALA A 23 -0.86 32.10 6.46
N THR A 24 0.28 31.94 7.13
CA THR A 24 1.51 31.53 6.48
C THR A 24 1.16 30.32 5.63
N SER A 25 1.29 30.44 4.31
CA SER A 25 1.19 29.29 3.43
C SER A 25 2.27 28.31 3.87
N SER A 26 1.90 27.29 4.63
CA SER A 26 2.81 26.19 4.94
C SER A 26 3.15 25.53 3.62
N SER A 27 4.32 25.83 3.07
CA SER A 27 4.81 25.19 1.86
C SER A 27 4.91 23.70 2.14
N SER A 28 4.31 22.87 1.29
CA SER A 28 4.50 21.43 1.38
C SER A 28 5.88 21.09 0.84
N HIS A 29 6.63 20.24 1.54
CA HIS A 29 8.01 19.88 1.24
C HIS A 29 8.11 18.46 0.67
N ILE A 30 9.16 18.20 -0.10
CA ILE A 30 9.49 16.86 -0.60
C ILE A 30 10.96 16.65 -0.28
N GLU A 31 11.27 15.60 0.44
CA GLU A 31 12.62 15.22 0.82
C GLU A 31 12.95 13.86 0.21
N LEU A 32 14.09 13.73 -0.44
CA LEU A 32 14.61 12.47 -0.96
C LEU A 32 15.99 12.20 -0.35
N ASP A 33 16.16 11.10 0.37
CA ASP A 33 17.42 10.72 1.01
C ASP A 33 18.02 11.81 1.91
N GLY A 34 17.17 12.54 2.64
CA GLY A 34 17.60 13.67 3.48
C GLY A 34 17.79 14.99 2.73
N LYS A 35 17.64 15.00 1.40
CA LYS A 35 17.75 16.19 0.55
C LYS A 35 16.39 16.81 0.29
N ASP A 36 16.20 18.06 0.74
CA ASP A 36 14.99 18.82 0.43
C ASP A 36 14.96 19.24 -1.05
N LEU A 37 14.00 18.70 -1.79
CA LEU A 37 13.75 18.96 -3.20
C LEU A 37 12.78 20.13 -3.43
N SER A 38 12.19 20.71 -2.37
CA SER A 38 11.15 21.75 -2.46
C SER A 38 11.63 23.15 -2.90
N THR A 39 12.89 23.27 -3.30
CA THR A 39 13.54 24.54 -3.65
C THR A 39 13.29 25.02 -5.08
N ALA A 40 12.59 24.22 -5.91
CA ALA A 40 12.29 24.57 -7.30
C ALA A 40 11.00 25.40 -7.45
N LYS A 41 11.15 26.73 -7.61
CA LYS A 41 10.16 27.70 -8.18
C LYS A 41 8.67 27.47 -7.82
N GLY A 42 8.33 27.36 -6.54
CA GLY A 42 6.92 27.39 -6.08
C GLY A 42 6.10 26.14 -6.40
N ILE A 43 6.75 25.01 -6.67
CA ILE A 43 6.09 23.70 -6.84
C ILE A 43 5.59 23.23 -5.47
N GLN A 44 4.35 22.72 -5.43
CA GLN A 44 3.68 22.28 -4.21
C GLN A 44 2.99 20.93 -4.46
N ILE A 45 3.00 20.05 -3.47
CA ILE A 45 2.20 18.83 -3.49
C ILE A 45 0.73 19.17 -3.76
N GLN A 46 0.05 18.33 -4.55
CA GLN A 46 -1.38 18.47 -4.82
C GLN A 46 -2.15 17.37 -4.11
N GLU A 47 -3.24 17.70 -3.45
CA GLU A 47 -4.17 16.70 -2.93
C GLU A 47 -5.41 16.69 -3.81
N VAL A 48 -5.73 15.52 -4.37
CA VAL A 48 -6.89 15.35 -5.26
C VAL A 48 -7.65 14.12 -4.80
N LYS A 49 -8.91 14.31 -4.35
CA LYS A 49 -9.77 13.22 -3.83
C LYS A 49 -9.06 12.37 -2.76
N GLY A 50 -8.37 13.01 -1.82
CA GLY A 50 -7.61 12.33 -0.76
C GLY A 50 -6.31 11.66 -1.21
N ASN A 51 -5.91 11.77 -2.48
CA ASN A 51 -4.65 11.26 -2.98
C ASN A 51 -3.59 12.36 -3.02
N ILE A 52 -2.41 12.06 -2.50
CA ILE A 52 -1.24 12.93 -2.57
C ILE A 52 -0.58 12.76 -3.94
N LEU A 53 -0.46 13.85 -4.67
CA LEU A 53 0.21 13.91 -5.96
C LEU A 53 1.49 14.75 -5.86
N VAL A 54 2.57 14.20 -6.42
CA VAL A 54 3.91 14.77 -6.36
C VAL A 54 4.43 15.12 -7.76
N PRO A 55 5.29 16.15 -7.88
CA PRO A 55 5.95 16.50 -9.13
C PRO A 55 6.88 15.36 -9.58
N LEU A 56 6.48 14.67 -10.65
CA LEU A 56 7.14 13.44 -11.09
C LEU A 56 8.63 13.65 -11.38
N ARG A 57 8.91 14.65 -12.22
CA ARG A 57 10.25 14.95 -12.74
C ARG A 57 11.26 15.21 -11.61
N LEU A 58 10.83 15.93 -10.57
CA LEU A 58 11.68 16.31 -9.44
C LEU A 58 12.24 15.08 -8.71
N ILE A 59 11.44 14.02 -8.62
CA ILE A 59 11.81 12.79 -7.93
C ILE A 59 12.66 11.92 -8.84
N VAL A 60 12.15 11.60 -10.03
CA VAL A 60 12.77 10.59 -10.89
C VAL A 60 14.10 11.07 -11.53
N GLU A 61 14.27 12.37 -11.80
CA GLU A 61 15.55 12.88 -12.29
C GLU A 61 16.63 12.84 -11.20
N GLU A 62 16.27 13.02 -9.92
CA GLU A 62 17.21 12.91 -8.79
C GLU A 62 17.66 11.44 -8.61
N LEU A 63 16.81 10.47 -8.94
CA LEU A 63 17.16 9.05 -9.01
C LEU A 63 17.97 8.68 -10.27
N GLY A 64 18.23 9.65 -11.16
CA GLY A 64 19.00 9.45 -12.38
C GLY A 64 18.20 8.90 -13.56
N TYR A 65 16.88 8.87 -13.48
CA TYR A 65 16.02 8.44 -14.59
C TYR A 65 15.89 9.53 -15.65
N LYS A 66 15.81 9.11 -16.90
CA LYS A 66 15.59 10.02 -18.02
C LYS A 66 14.10 10.28 -18.17
N VAL A 67 13.73 11.55 -18.31
CA VAL A 67 12.34 11.95 -18.51
C VAL A 67 12.17 12.62 -19.87
N ASN A 68 11.24 12.10 -20.67
CA ASN A 68 10.83 12.70 -21.94
C ASN A 68 9.37 13.20 -21.84
N TRP A 69 9.09 14.31 -22.53
CA TRP A 69 7.74 14.86 -22.62
C TRP A 69 7.30 14.96 -24.09
N GLU A 70 6.20 14.31 -24.44
CA GLU A 70 5.55 14.43 -25.74
C GLU A 70 4.35 15.39 -25.64
N PRO A 71 4.46 16.62 -26.17
CA PRO A 71 3.42 17.63 -26.02
C PRO A 71 2.14 17.32 -26.79
N LYS A 72 2.19 16.59 -27.91
CA LYS A 72 0.99 16.31 -28.72
C LYS A 72 0.02 15.38 -28.00
N THR A 73 0.54 14.41 -27.29
CA THR A 73 -0.25 13.43 -26.54
C THR A 73 -0.35 13.76 -25.06
N SER A 74 0.38 14.78 -24.59
CA SER A 74 0.54 15.10 -23.17
C SER A 74 1.03 13.89 -22.37
N THR A 75 2.03 13.21 -22.91
CA THR A 75 2.60 11.99 -22.35
C THR A 75 3.97 12.28 -21.76
N VAL A 76 4.18 11.86 -20.52
CA VAL A 76 5.50 11.79 -19.90
C VAL A 76 6.00 10.36 -19.97
N THR A 77 7.24 10.18 -20.41
CA THR A 77 7.92 8.88 -20.44
C THR A 77 9.13 8.94 -19.52
N ILE A 78 9.30 7.92 -18.69
CA ILE A 78 10.43 7.77 -17.77
C ILE A 78 11.18 6.51 -18.18
N GLN A 79 12.49 6.61 -18.26
CA GLN A 79 13.33 5.49 -18.64
C GLN A 79 14.55 5.38 -17.71
N ASP A 80 14.79 4.18 -17.21
CA ASP A 80 16.04 3.81 -16.54
C ASP A 80 16.82 2.78 -17.38
N ARG A 81 17.67 1.93 -16.79
CA ARG A 81 18.41 0.90 -17.52
C ARG A 81 17.54 -0.28 -17.96
N ASP A 82 16.49 -0.59 -17.21
CA ASP A 82 15.72 -1.84 -17.29
C ASP A 82 14.21 -1.61 -17.49
N HIS A 83 13.72 -0.38 -17.26
CA HIS A 83 12.30 -0.02 -17.24
C HIS A 83 11.96 1.18 -18.12
N ASN A 84 10.77 1.15 -18.71
CA ASN A 84 10.15 2.21 -19.50
C ASN A 84 8.70 2.43 -19.03
N LEU A 85 8.45 3.60 -18.45
CA LEU A 85 7.15 4.00 -17.93
C LEU A 85 6.58 5.11 -18.81
N SER A 86 5.28 5.07 -19.06
CA SER A 86 4.57 6.11 -19.82
C SER A 86 3.28 6.49 -19.13
N LEU A 87 3.07 7.79 -18.91
CA LEU A 87 1.87 8.33 -18.30
C LEU A 87 1.30 9.44 -19.16
N GLN A 88 0.00 9.35 -19.46
CA GLN A 88 -0.71 10.41 -20.14
C GLN A 88 -1.48 11.28 -19.13
N VAL A 89 -1.35 12.60 -19.25
CA VAL A 89 -2.14 13.55 -18.43
C VAL A 89 -3.63 13.31 -18.64
N ASN A 90 -4.39 13.36 -17.55
CA ASN A 90 -5.84 13.06 -17.49
C ASN A 90 -6.24 11.62 -17.84
N SER A 91 -5.29 10.71 -18.08
CA SER A 91 -5.55 9.28 -18.17
C SER A 91 -5.35 8.61 -16.82
N PRO A 92 -6.33 7.87 -16.28
CA PRO A 92 -6.12 7.03 -15.10
C PRO A 92 -5.39 5.72 -15.43
N ILE A 93 -4.78 5.62 -16.62
CA ILE A 93 -4.02 4.45 -17.07
C ILE A 93 -2.61 4.90 -17.42
N ALA A 94 -1.61 4.26 -16.80
CA ALA A 94 -0.20 4.32 -17.16
C ALA A 94 0.20 3.05 -17.94
N SER A 95 1.35 3.10 -18.60
CA SER A 95 2.02 1.93 -19.17
C SER A 95 3.37 1.74 -18.48
N VAL A 96 3.70 0.51 -18.08
CA VAL A 96 5.00 0.14 -17.51
C VAL A 96 5.49 -1.08 -18.26
N ASP A 97 6.61 -0.92 -18.95
CA ASP A 97 7.20 -1.94 -19.82
C ASP A 97 6.22 -2.52 -20.85
N GLY A 98 5.29 -1.66 -21.32
CA GLY A 98 4.25 -2.02 -22.27
C GLY A 98 2.95 -2.53 -21.64
N ASN A 99 2.92 -2.82 -20.33
CA ASN A 99 1.75 -3.28 -19.61
C ASN A 99 0.92 -2.10 -19.08
N GLN A 100 -0.40 -2.16 -19.22
CA GLN A 100 -1.29 -1.10 -18.70
C GLN A 100 -1.52 -1.26 -17.20
N MET A 101 -1.39 -0.15 -16.45
CA MET A 101 -1.63 -0.10 -15.01
C MET A 101 -2.60 1.03 -14.66
N GLY A 102 -3.55 0.74 -13.78
CA GLY A 102 -4.49 1.73 -13.27
C GLY A 102 -3.85 2.68 -12.27
N LEU A 103 -4.27 3.94 -12.29
CA LEU A 103 -3.88 4.98 -11.35
C LEU A 103 -5.09 5.39 -10.51
N THR A 104 -4.90 5.54 -9.20
CA THR A 104 -5.96 5.98 -8.27
C THR A 104 -6.50 7.38 -8.62
N VAL A 105 -5.63 8.23 -9.16
CA VAL A 105 -5.96 9.53 -9.75
C VAL A 105 -5.12 9.74 -11.01
N ALA A 106 -5.75 10.25 -12.07
CA ALA A 106 -5.04 10.56 -13.30
C ALA A 106 -3.95 11.63 -13.09
N PRO A 107 -2.82 11.57 -13.80
CA PRO A 107 -1.78 12.59 -13.73
C PRO A 107 -2.33 13.95 -14.12
N LEU A 108 -1.91 14.99 -13.40
CA LEU A 108 -2.38 16.37 -13.58
C LEU A 108 -1.24 17.23 -14.14
N LEU A 109 -1.52 18.02 -15.17
CA LEU A 109 -0.63 19.09 -15.61
C LEU A 109 -1.06 20.41 -14.96
N LYS A 110 -0.22 20.97 -14.09
CA LYS A 110 -0.49 22.26 -13.41
C LYS A 110 0.78 23.12 -13.39
N GLY A 111 0.68 24.35 -13.90
CA GLY A 111 1.81 25.28 -13.96
C GLY A 111 3.01 24.74 -14.76
N GLY A 112 2.76 23.94 -15.80
CA GLY A 112 3.80 23.28 -16.60
C GLY A 112 4.49 22.09 -15.92
N THR A 113 4.01 21.67 -14.74
CA THR A 113 4.53 20.52 -14.00
C THR A 113 3.52 19.37 -14.04
N THR A 114 4.01 18.16 -14.34
CA THR A 114 3.21 16.94 -14.27
C THR A 114 3.25 16.36 -12.87
N TYR A 115 2.07 16.24 -12.26
CA TYR A 115 1.84 15.67 -10.95
C TYR A 115 1.26 14.27 -11.09
N VAL A 116 1.78 13.32 -10.34
CA VAL A 116 1.37 11.91 -10.36
C VAL A 116 1.09 11.41 -8.95
N PRO A 117 0.26 10.37 -8.78
CA PRO A 117 0.05 9.77 -7.46
C PRO A 117 1.37 9.37 -6.81
N LEU A 118 1.57 9.76 -5.56
CA LEU A 118 2.76 9.43 -4.78
C LEU A 118 2.99 7.92 -4.69
N ARG A 119 1.89 7.16 -4.56
CA ARG A 119 1.89 5.69 -4.60
C ARG A 119 2.52 5.15 -5.88
N PHE A 120 2.11 5.68 -7.04
CA PHE A 120 2.68 5.28 -8.32
C PHE A 120 4.20 5.54 -8.38
N VAL A 121 4.67 6.69 -7.86
CA VAL A 121 6.11 6.97 -7.84
C VAL A 121 6.85 5.98 -6.95
N SER A 122 6.35 5.73 -5.73
CA SER A 122 6.92 4.74 -4.82
C SER A 122 7.04 3.37 -5.49
N GLU A 123 5.94 2.87 -6.04
CA GLU A 123 5.84 1.53 -6.63
C GLU A 123 6.79 1.33 -7.81
N GLN A 124 6.98 2.33 -8.66
CA GLN A 124 7.79 2.17 -9.87
C GLN A 124 9.26 2.52 -9.69
N THR A 125 9.61 3.16 -8.57
CA THR A 125 10.99 3.55 -8.27
C THR A 125 11.61 2.73 -7.15
N GLY A 126 10.80 1.95 -6.42
CA GLY A 126 11.22 1.21 -5.23
C GLY A 126 11.54 2.12 -4.05
N LEU A 127 11.11 3.39 -4.08
CA LEU A 127 11.29 4.34 -2.98
C LEU A 127 10.37 3.99 -1.81
N ASP A 128 10.94 3.93 -0.62
CA ASP A 128 10.17 3.96 0.62
C ASP A 128 9.60 5.37 0.81
N VAL A 129 8.30 5.45 1.11
CA VAL A 129 7.59 6.73 1.17
C VAL A 129 6.88 6.92 2.50
N THR A 130 7.08 8.08 3.11
CA THR A 130 6.36 8.49 4.32
C THR A 130 5.79 9.90 4.16
N TRP A 131 4.50 10.06 4.47
CA TRP A 131 3.88 11.39 4.57
C TRP A 131 3.88 11.90 6.01
N SER A 132 4.44 13.09 6.24
CA SER A 132 4.33 13.80 7.50
C SER A 132 3.30 14.91 7.40
N SER A 133 2.11 14.66 7.96
CA SER A 133 1.02 15.65 7.99
C SER A 133 1.34 16.90 8.81
N LYS A 134 2.23 16.78 9.81
CA LYS A 134 2.69 17.89 10.67
C LYS A 134 3.68 18.80 9.94
N LEU A 135 4.63 18.20 9.23
CA LEU A 135 5.65 18.95 8.48
C LEU A 135 5.16 19.34 7.08
N LYS A 136 4.02 18.77 6.65
CA LYS A 136 3.53 18.82 5.27
C LYS A 136 4.62 18.34 4.29
N THR A 137 5.36 17.30 4.70
CA THR A 137 6.53 16.80 3.98
C THR A 137 6.31 15.37 3.52
N VAL A 138 6.59 15.08 2.26
CA VAL A 138 6.78 13.70 1.77
C VAL A 138 8.27 13.37 1.91
N PHE A 139 8.57 12.32 2.66
CA PHE A 139 9.90 11.73 2.74
C PHE A 139 9.97 10.54 1.79
N LEU A 140 10.98 10.54 0.93
CA LEU A 140 11.31 9.49 -0.01
C LEU A 140 12.69 8.95 0.39
N THR A 141 12.85 7.64 0.47
CA THR A 141 14.15 7.02 0.79
C THR A 141 14.48 5.96 -0.25
N SER A 142 15.64 6.11 -0.88
CA SER A 142 16.20 5.18 -1.83
C SER A 142 16.69 3.91 -1.13
N PRO A 143 16.52 2.74 -1.76
CA PRO A 143 17.14 1.51 -1.26
C PRO A 143 18.67 1.68 -1.12
N PRO A 144 19.30 1.06 -0.10
CA PRO A 144 20.75 1.15 0.06
C PRO A 144 21.47 0.60 -1.17
N VAL A 145 22.25 1.46 -1.84
CA VAL A 145 23.01 1.11 -3.05
C VAL A 145 24.09 0.10 -2.67
N SER A 146 24.02 -1.12 -3.24
CA SER A 146 25.09 -2.10 -3.09
C SER A 146 26.34 -1.62 -3.86
N SER A 147 27.34 -1.13 -3.14
CA SER A 147 28.65 -0.84 -3.71
C SER A 147 29.39 -2.14 -4.05
N GLY A 148 29.61 -2.39 -5.33
CA GLY A 148 30.72 -3.22 -5.83
C GLY A 148 30.30 -4.42 -6.65
N SER A 149 30.60 -4.38 -7.95
CA SER A 149 31.48 -5.37 -8.59
C SER A 149 31.68 -4.99 -10.06
N SER A 150 32.86 -4.46 -10.35
CA SER A 150 33.45 -4.38 -11.68
C SER A 150 33.97 -5.76 -12.08
N VAL A 151 33.36 -6.45 -13.05
CA VAL A 151 34.02 -7.54 -13.79
C VAL A 151 33.54 -7.57 -15.24
N SER A 152 34.50 -7.27 -16.13
CA SER A 152 34.76 -7.76 -17.48
C SER A 152 33.62 -8.17 -18.42
N LEU A 153 33.47 -7.37 -19.48
CA LEU A 153 32.97 -7.79 -20.79
C LEU A 153 33.93 -8.79 -21.43
N ASN A 154 33.40 -9.90 -21.93
CA ASN A 154 33.91 -10.58 -23.12
C ASN A 154 32.88 -11.51 -23.75
N GLN A 155 32.92 -11.49 -25.09
CA GLN A 155 32.42 -12.46 -26.08
C GLN A 155 30.96 -12.36 -26.53
N ASP A 156 30.79 -11.70 -27.68
CA ASP A 156 30.41 -12.31 -28.96
C ASP A 156 29.71 -13.68 -28.89
N LEU A 157 28.56 -13.78 -29.54
CA LEU A 157 28.27 -14.78 -30.59
C LEU A 157 26.91 -14.46 -31.23
N GLU A 158 26.95 -14.08 -32.50
CA GLU A 158 25.84 -14.23 -33.44
C GLU A 158 25.46 -15.71 -33.57
N GLU A 159 24.17 -16.06 -33.67
CA GLU A 159 23.65 -16.81 -34.83
C GLU A 159 22.13 -17.01 -34.82
N THR A 160 21.54 -16.58 -35.93
CA THR A 160 20.51 -17.22 -36.79
C THR A 160 19.16 -17.72 -36.26
N LEU A 161 18.14 -17.09 -36.85
CA LEU A 161 16.75 -17.54 -37.03
C LEU A 161 16.67 -18.79 -37.89
N GLU A 162 15.72 -19.70 -37.61
CA GLU A 162 14.67 -20.09 -38.55
C GLU A 162 13.55 -20.93 -37.90
N PRO A 163 12.31 -20.95 -38.45
CA PRO A 163 11.08 -21.44 -37.82
C PRO A 163 10.62 -22.80 -38.38
N THR A 164 9.76 -23.54 -37.68
CA THR A 164 9.02 -24.66 -38.30
C THR A 164 7.66 -24.97 -37.67
N SER A 165 6.66 -24.87 -38.55
CA SER A 165 5.44 -25.67 -38.74
C SER A 165 4.32 -25.77 -37.70
N THR A 166 3.17 -25.30 -38.21
CA THR A 166 1.76 -25.62 -37.94
C THR A 166 1.40 -27.11 -38.06
N GLU A 167 0.43 -27.55 -37.25
CA GLU A 167 -0.62 -28.54 -37.60
C GLU A 167 -1.89 -28.21 -36.77
N PRO A 168 -3.12 -28.46 -37.26
CA PRO A 168 -4.38 -28.02 -36.65
C PRO A 168 -5.14 -29.15 -35.94
N VAL A 169 -5.95 -28.86 -34.92
CA VAL A 169 -7.02 -29.77 -34.48
C VAL A 169 -8.28 -28.99 -34.13
N THR A 170 -9.39 -29.38 -34.77
CA THR A 170 -10.73 -28.79 -34.64
C THR A 170 -11.64 -29.64 -33.75
N SER A 171 -12.34 -28.95 -32.83
CA SER A 171 -13.76 -29.09 -32.42
C SER A 171 -14.30 -30.16 -31.44
N THR A 172 -14.82 -29.61 -30.32
CA THR A 172 -16.11 -29.87 -29.59
C THR A 172 -16.35 -31.17 -28.83
N ILE A 173 -16.53 -31.08 -27.49
CA ILE A 173 -17.77 -31.35 -26.70
C ILE A 173 -17.74 -30.52 -25.38
N ALA A 174 -18.88 -29.94 -24.98
CA ALA A 174 -19.23 -29.48 -23.62
C ALA A 174 -20.68 -29.95 -23.31
N PRO A 175 -21.22 -29.92 -22.08
CA PRO A 175 -20.63 -29.50 -20.81
C PRO A 175 -20.76 -30.56 -19.69
N ASP A 176 -19.75 -30.67 -18.85
CA ASP A 176 -19.94 -31.08 -17.46
C ASP A 176 -19.20 -30.04 -16.62
N THR A 177 -19.88 -29.41 -15.68
CA THR A 177 -19.34 -28.34 -14.83
C THR A 177 -18.33 -28.95 -13.87
N ILE A 178 -17.11 -29.15 -14.35
CA ILE A 178 -15.93 -29.33 -13.50
C ILE A 178 -15.66 -27.96 -12.89
N VAL A 179 -15.97 -27.80 -11.61
CA VAL A 179 -15.39 -26.74 -10.80
C VAL A 179 -13.88 -27.01 -10.82
N PRO A 180 -13.04 -26.12 -11.40
CA PRO A 180 -11.60 -26.37 -11.43
C PRO A 180 -11.09 -26.46 -9.98
N GLU A 181 -10.34 -27.52 -9.68
CA GLU A 181 -9.62 -27.63 -8.41
C GLU A 181 -8.69 -26.42 -8.26
N PRO A 182 -8.58 -25.84 -7.05
CA PRO A 182 -7.77 -24.65 -6.82
C PRO A 182 -6.31 -24.92 -7.18
N VAL A 183 -5.71 -24.02 -7.97
CA VAL A 183 -4.30 -24.05 -8.34
C VAL A 183 -3.45 -23.82 -7.09
N ILE A 184 -2.94 -24.92 -6.52
CA ILE A 184 -1.95 -24.93 -5.45
C ILE A 184 -0.65 -24.27 -5.97
N SER A 185 0.08 -23.53 -5.14
CA SER A 185 1.43 -23.06 -5.53
C SER A 185 2.34 -24.25 -5.87
N SER A 186 3.47 -24.00 -6.55
CA SER A 186 4.45 -25.05 -6.85
C SER A 186 4.92 -25.85 -5.63
N ASP A 187 4.75 -25.28 -4.44
CA ASP A 187 5.29 -25.78 -3.18
C ASP A 187 4.21 -26.40 -2.27
N GLY A 188 2.94 -26.47 -2.71
CA GLY A 188 1.85 -27.05 -1.90
C GLY A 188 1.13 -26.04 -0.99
N HIS A 189 1.58 -24.79 -0.96
CA HIS A 189 1.11 -23.79 0.01
C HIS A 189 -0.28 -23.24 -0.33
N ALA A 190 -1.11 -23.08 0.68
CA ALA A 190 -2.42 -22.45 0.55
C ALA A 190 -2.25 -21.00 0.07
N GLN A 191 -3.00 -20.61 -0.95
CA GLN A 191 -2.88 -19.30 -1.59
C GLN A 191 -4.01 -18.37 -1.19
N GLY A 192 -3.68 -17.11 -0.92
CA GLY A 192 -4.65 -16.09 -0.56
C GLY A 192 -4.32 -14.73 -1.14
N ILE A 193 -5.13 -13.75 -0.75
CA ILE A 193 -4.98 -12.34 -1.09
C ILE A 193 -5.23 -11.49 0.15
N ASP A 194 -4.85 -10.23 0.09
CA ASP A 194 -5.39 -9.23 0.99
C ASP A 194 -5.85 -8.00 0.21
N VAL A 195 -6.93 -7.39 0.70
CA VAL A 195 -7.67 -6.37 -0.05
C VAL A 195 -8.20 -5.27 0.86
N SER A 196 -8.48 -4.12 0.26
CA SER A 196 -9.11 -2.96 0.89
C SER A 196 -10.06 -2.28 -0.10
N HIS A 197 -10.58 -1.11 0.27
CA HIS A 197 -11.33 -0.27 -0.67
C HIS A 197 -10.56 0.09 -1.95
N TYR A 198 -9.23 0.05 -1.94
CA TYR A 198 -8.42 0.34 -3.14
C TYR A 198 -8.63 -0.68 -4.27
N ASN A 199 -9.04 -1.91 -3.95
CA ASN A 199 -9.27 -2.96 -4.95
C ASN A 199 -10.65 -2.86 -5.62
N GLY A 200 -11.47 -1.87 -5.24
CA GLY A 200 -12.76 -1.60 -5.86
C GLY A 200 -13.78 -2.72 -5.62
N ASN A 201 -14.61 -2.99 -6.63
CA ASN A 201 -15.57 -4.08 -6.58
C ASN A 201 -14.90 -5.38 -7.03
N ILE A 202 -15.08 -6.44 -6.24
CA ILE A 202 -14.41 -7.72 -6.46
C ILE A 202 -15.45 -8.78 -6.85
N ASP A 203 -15.17 -9.53 -7.91
CA ASP A 203 -15.87 -10.77 -8.24
C ASP A 203 -15.21 -11.93 -7.50
N TRP A 204 -15.75 -12.24 -6.32
CA TRP A 204 -15.21 -13.26 -5.43
C TRP A 204 -15.30 -14.69 -5.97
N GLN A 205 -16.24 -14.97 -6.89
CA GLN A 205 -16.32 -16.29 -7.52
C GLN A 205 -15.16 -16.51 -8.48
N GLN A 206 -14.74 -15.46 -9.21
CA GLN A 206 -13.53 -15.53 -10.03
C GLN A 206 -12.26 -15.63 -9.18
N VAL A 207 -12.21 -14.95 -8.02
CA VAL A 207 -11.09 -15.08 -7.07
C VAL A 207 -10.97 -16.51 -6.55
N ALA A 208 -12.08 -17.14 -6.16
CA ALA A 208 -12.10 -18.54 -5.75
C ALA A 208 -11.71 -19.48 -6.89
N ALA A 209 -12.23 -19.27 -8.09
CA ALA A 209 -11.87 -20.04 -9.28
C ALA A 209 -10.38 -19.89 -9.69
N ALA A 210 -9.74 -18.78 -9.30
CA ALA A 210 -8.30 -18.56 -9.44
C ALA A 210 -7.47 -19.27 -8.35
N GLY A 211 -8.09 -20.08 -7.49
CA GLY A 211 -7.42 -20.88 -6.48
C GLY A 211 -7.08 -20.13 -5.19
N LYS A 212 -7.64 -18.93 -4.96
CA LYS A 212 -7.47 -18.21 -3.70
C LYS A 212 -8.48 -18.73 -2.68
N ILE A 213 -7.98 -19.23 -1.56
CA ILE A 213 -8.78 -19.95 -0.55
C ILE A 213 -8.92 -19.18 0.76
N PHE A 214 -8.12 -18.13 0.96
CA PHE A 214 -8.24 -17.21 2.09
C PHE A 214 -8.05 -15.76 1.66
N ALA A 215 -8.65 -14.83 2.41
CA ALA A 215 -8.48 -13.40 2.21
C ALA A 215 -8.42 -12.63 3.53
N PHE A 216 -7.46 -11.73 3.68
CA PHE A 216 -7.47 -10.70 4.73
C PHE A 216 -8.05 -9.40 4.18
N ILE A 217 -9.06 -8.86 4.84
CA ILE A 217 -9.82 -7.70 4.34
C ILE A 217 -9.62 -6.53 5.30
N LYS A 218 -9.21 -5.35 4.79
CA LYS A 218 -9.08 -4.15 5.61
C LYS A 218 -10.42 -3.85 6.26
N ALA A 219 -10.44 -3.78 7.58
CA ALA A 219 -11.63 -3.40 8.33
C ALA A 219 -11.55 -1.94 8.77
N THR A 220 -10.41 -1.53 9.32
CA THR A 220 -10.29 -0.28 10.05
C THR A 220 -8.89 0.31 9.98
N GLU A 221 -8.82 1.60 10.27
CA GLU A 221 -7.57 2.35 10.45
C GLU A 221 -7.80 3.45 11.48
N GLY A 222 -6.88 3.62 12.42
CA GLY A 222 -7.08 4.62 13.48
C GLY A 222 -8.34 4.38 14.31
N THR A 223 -8.74 5.38 15.09
CA THR A 223 -9.76 5.19 16.13
C THR A 223 -11.19 5.17 15.63
N THR A 224 -11.43 5.61 14.38
CA THR A 224 -12.81 5.77 13.85
C THR A 224 -13.02 5.34 12.41
N TYR A 225 -11.98 5.27 11.57
CA TYR A 225 -12.19 4.94 10.16
C TYR A 225 -12.52 3.45 10.01
N GLN A 226 -13.55 3.18 9.21
CA GLN A 226 -13.91 1.84 8.75
C GLN A 226 -13.82 1.82 7.23
N ASP A 227 -13.17 0.80 6.68
CA ASP A 227 -13.05 0.62 5.24
C ASP A 227 -14.44 0.41 4.64
N ASN A 228 -14.79 1.22 3.64
CA ASN A 228 -16.15 1.25 3.09
C ASN A 228 -16.49 0.03 2.25
N GLN A 229 -15.51 -0.80 1.86
CA GLN A 229 -15.74 -2.07 1.17
C GLN A 229 -15.72 -3.27 2.12
N PHE A 230 -15.35 -3.10 3.40
CA PHE A 230 -15.15 -4.21 4.34
C PHE A 230 -16.32 -5.20 4.38
N LEU A 231 -17.53 -4.73 4.69
CA LEU A 231 -18.69 -5.63 4.81
C LEU A 231 -19.07 -6.32 3.50
N ALA A 232 -18.98 -5.60 2.37
CA ALA A 232 -19.26 -6.16 1.05
C ALA A 232 -18.24 -7.23 0.66
N ASN A 233 -16.97 -6.99 0.96
CA ASN A 233 -15.88 -7.93 0.71
C ASN A 233 -15.98 -9.16 1.61
N VAL A 234 -16.29 -9.00 2.91
CA VAL A 234 -16.50 -10.13 3.82
C VAL A 234 -17.65 -11.02 3.32
N GLN A 235 -18.79 -10.41 2.95
CA GLN A 235 -19.94 -11.16 2.47
C GLN A 235 -19.62 -11.89 1.16
N GLY A 236 -19.02 -11.19 0.18
CA GLY A 236 -18.68 -11.78 -1.11
C GLY A 236 -17.66 -12.92 -1.01
N ALA A 237 -16.64 -12.78 -0.16
CA ALA A 237 -15.66 -13.84 0.08
C ALA A 237 -16.30 -15.08 0.73
N ARG A 238 -17.17 -14.89 1.74
CA ARG A 238 -17.93 -15.98 2.37
C ARG A 238 -18.83 -16.71 1.38
N ASP A 239 -19.55 -15.97 0.54
CA ASP A 239 -20.43 -16.56 -0.49
C ASP A 239 -19.64 -17.35 -1.56
N ALA A 240 -18.33 -17.09 -1.69
CA ALA A 240 -17.41 -17.82 -2.54
C ALA A 240 -16.63 -18.93 -1.82
N ASN A 241 -16.97 -19.26 -0.56
CA ASN A 241 -16.26 -20.23 0.29
C ASN A 241 -14.76 -19.92 0.50
N ILE A 242 -14.40 -18.64 0.52
CA ILE A 242 -13.05 -18.18 0.87
C ILE A 242 -13.01 -17.93 2.37
N LEU A 243 -11.98 -18.43 3.06
CA LEU A 243 -11.76 -18.18 4.49
C LEU A 243 -11.47 -16.70 4.71
N VAL A 244 -12.25 -16.04 5.56
CA VAL A 244 -12.16 -14.59 5.75
C VAL A 244 -11.43 -14.25 7.05
N GLY A 245 -10.46 -13.34 6.94
CA GLY A 245 -9.87 -12.60 8.03
C GLY A 245 -10.05 -11.10 7.84
N ALA A 246 -9.81 -10.35 8.91
CA ALA A 246 -9.82 -8.89 8.86
C ALA A 246 -8.50 -8.33 9.40
N TYR A 247 -8.11 -7.16 8.92
CA TYR A 247 -6.97 -6.43 9.46
C TYR A 247 -7.29 -4.98 9.84
N HIS A 248 -6.52 -4.48 10.80
CA HIS A 248 -6.52 -3.09 11.22
C HIS A 248 -5.16 -2.46 10.95
N PHE A 249 -5.13 -1.36 10.21
CA PHE A 249 -3.92 -0.58 9.99
C PHE A 249 -3.64 0.32 11.20
N LEU A 250 -2.61 -0.02 11.98
CA LEU A 250 -2.28 0.61 13.26
C LEU A 250 -1.50 1.91 13.05
N ASN A 251 -2.07 3.02 13.53
CA ASN A 251 -1.44 4.34 13.54
C ASN A 251 -1.03 4.82 14.95
N ALA A 252 -1.38 4.04 15.97
CA ALA A 252 -1.20 4.42 17.36
C ALA A 252 0.27 4.66 17.71
N THR A 253 0.53 5.69 18.51
CA THR A 253 1.87 5.98 19.06
C THR A 253 1.88 5.99 20.58
N THR A 254 0.79 5.53 21.19
CA THR A 254 0.59 5.42 22.64
C THR A 254 -0.25 4.18 22.92
N THR A 255 -0.10 3.59 24.09
CA THR A 255 -0.87 2.39 24.47
C THR A 255 -2.37 2.66 24.59
N ASP A 256 -2.77 3.86 25.03
CA ASP A 256 -4.20 4.25 25.06
C ASP A 256 -4.78 4.44 23.67
N GLY A 257 -3.99 4.97 22.73
CA GLY A 257 -4.39 5.05 21.32
C GLY A 257 -4.55 3.65 20.71
N ALA A 258 -3.61 2.76 20.99
CA ALA A 258 -3.65 1.37 20.52
C ALA A 258 -4.92 0.64 20.99
N ARG A 259 -5.31 0.82 22.27
CA ARG A 259 -6.57 0.27 22.80
C ARG A 259 -7.81 0.85 22.13
N GLN A 260 -7.81 2.14 21.80
CA GLN A 260 -8.93 2.77 21.07
C GLN A 260 -9.04 2.27 19.62
N GLU A 261 -7.90 2.04 18.98
CA GLU A 261 -7.79 1.45 17.65
C GLU A 261 -8.29 -0.01 17.64
N ALA A 262 -7.90 -0.81 18.63
CA ALA A 262 -8.42 -2.17 18.85
C ALA A 262 -9.94 -2.16 19.06
N ALA A 263 -10.50 -1.20 19.81
CA ALA A 263 -11.93 -1.06 19.98
C ALA A 263 -12.68 -0.64 18.69
N ASN A 264 -12.03 0.11 17.79
CA ASN A 264 -12.58 0.36 16.45
C ASN A 264 -12.63 -0.93 15.63
N PHE A 265 -11.53 -1.69 15.67
CA PHE A 265 -11.41 -2.94 14.95
C PHE A 265 -12.44 -3.99 15.40
N ALA A 266 -12.58 -4.19 16.71
CA ALA A 266 -13.56 -5.12 17.27
C ALA A 266 -15.01 -4.76 16.86
N ARG A 267 -15.37 -3.47 16.83
CA ARG A 267 -16.69 -3.03 16.36
C ARG A 267 -16.93 -3.33 14.88
N ALA A 268 -15.91 -3.24 14.04
CA ALA A 268 -16.02 -3.60 12.63
C ALA A 268 -16.23 -5.12 12.48
N ILE A 269 -15.45 -5.94 13.19
CA ILE A 269 -15.61 -7.40 13.23
C ILE A 269 -17.03 -7.78 13.69
N GLU A 270 -17.52 -7.18 14.77
CA GLU A 270 -18.89 -7.40 15.26
C GLU A 270 -19.94 -7.06 14.19
N SER A 271 -19.75 -5.96 13.46
CA SER A 271 -20.65 -5.55 12.36
C SER A 271 -20.65 -6.53 11.18
N ALA A 272 -19.62 -7.36 11.05
CA ALA A 272 -19.51 -8.44 10.06
C ALA A 272 -20.09 -9.78 10.56
N GLY A 273 -20.80 -9.78 11.70
CA GLY A 273 -21.40 -10.96 12.31
C GLY A 273 -20.56 -11.62 13.40
N GLY A 274 -19.59 -10.90 13.96
CA GLY A 274 -18.73 -11.39 15.04
C GLY A 274 -17.54 -12.17 14.49
N SER A 275 -17.27 -13.36 15.04
CA SER A 275 -16.08 -14.15 14.69
C SER A 275 -16.00 -14.43 13.18
N LEU A 276 -14.85 -14.11 12.60
CA LEU A 276 -14.47 -14.49 11.23
C LEU A 276 -13.77 -15.86 11.23
N ASP A 277 -13.40 -16.37 10.05
CA ASP A 277 -12.73 -17.67 9.93
C ASP A 277 -11.28 -17.59 10.44
N LEU A 278 -10.53 -16.60 9.96
CA LEU A 278 -9.14 -16.35 10.35
C LEU A 278 -9.06 -15.42 11.57
N PRO A 279 -7.99 -15.52 12.40
CA PRO A 279 -7.78 -14.60 13.50
C PRO A 279 -7.67 -13.13 13.05
N PRO A 280 -8.02 -12.16 13.93
CA PRO A 280 -7.83 -10.74 13.64
C PRO A 280 -6.35 -10.40 13.41
N VAL A 281 -6.06 -9.47 12.51
CA VAL A 281 -4.68 -9.05 12.21
C VAL A 281 -4.43 -7.61 12.65
N MET A 282 -3.34 -7.41 13.39
CA MET A 282 -2.73 -6.09 13.56
C MET A 282 -1.75 -5.83 12.42
N ASP A 283 -2.06 -4.87 11.55
CA ASP A 283 -1.12 -4.39 10.53
C ASP A 283 -0.33 -3.22 11.12
N TYR A 284 0.97 -3.42 11.36
CA TYR A 284 1.85 -2.41 11.92
C TYR A 284 3.16 -2.31 11.13
N GLU A 285 3.24 -1.28 10.29
CA GLU A 285 4.31 -1.14 9.30
C GLU A 285 5.04 0.21 9.32
N ASN A 286 4.59 1.18 10.11
CA ASN A 286 5.15 2.52 10.14
C ASN A 286 5.48 3.02 11.55
N ASN A 287 6.39 4.00 11.64
CA ASN A 287 6.76 4.65 12.90
C ASN A 287 6.86 6.17 12.73
N PRO A 288 5.74 6.86 12.48
CA PRO A 288 5.72 8.28 12.12
C PRO A 288 6.16 9.21 13.25
N LYS A 289 6.28 8.70 14.49
CA LYS A 289 6.72 9.48 15.67
C LYS A 289 8.10 9.09 16.19
N GLY A 290 8.82 8.21 15.48
CA GLY A 290 10.16 7.79 15.89
C GLY A 290 10.18 7.13 17.27
N LEU A 291 9.16 6.33 17.58
CA LEU A 291 9.11 5.49 18.78
C LEU A 291 10.34 4.58 18.82
N THR A 292 10.85 4.37 20.03
CA THR A 292 11.90 3.37 20.26
C THR A 292 11.34 1.95 20.06
N PRO A 293 12.19 0.94 19.79
CA PRO A 293 11.76 -0.46 19.71
C PRO A 293 10.91 -0.93 20.92
N ALA A 294 11.27 -0.50 22.13
CA ALA A 294 10.49 -0.80 23.33
C ALA A 294 9.08 -0.17 23.27
N GLN A 295 8.96 1.08 22.86
CA GLN A 295 7.67 1.76 22.73
C GLN A 295 6.81 1.17 21.59
N ILE A 296 7.42 0.74 20.48
CA ILE A 296 6.73 0.03 19.41
C ILE A 296 6.12 -1.26 19.96
N SER A 297 6.90 -2.04 20.73
CA SER A 297 6.44 -3.29 21.33
C SER A 297 5.36 -3.05 22.38
N GLU A 298 5.46 -2.00 23.21
CA GLU A 298 4.41 -1.59 24.16
C GLU A 298 3.09 -1.22 23.45
N VAL A 299 3.16 -0.47 22.34
CA VAL A 299 2.00 -0.11 21.52
C VAL A 299 1.38 -1.36 20.88
N ALA A 300 2.21 -2.24 20.34
CA ALA A 300 1.77 -3.50 19.75
C ALA A 300 1.02 -4.36 20.76
N HIS A 301 1.59 -4.63 21.95
CA HIS A 301 0.92 -5.39 23.00
C HIS A 301 -0.40 -4.74 23.42
N ALA A 302 -0.43 -3.43 23.60
CA ALA A 302 -1.66 -2.74 23.98
C ALA A 302 -2.79 -2.91 22.93
N PHE A 303 -2.46 -3.01 21.65
CA PHE A 303 -3.42 -3.32 20.60
C PHE A 303 -3.82 -4.80 20.59
N LEU A 304 -2.83 -5.70 20.65
CA LEU A 304 -3.02 -7.15 20.55
C LEU A 304 -3.83 -7.68 21.73
N ASP A 305 -3.46 -7.32 22.96
CA ASP A 305 -4.14 -7.73 24.19
C ASP A 305 -5.60 -7.25 24.22
N GLU A 306 -5.85 -6.00 23.81
CA GLU A 306 -7.21 -5.45 23.80
C GLU A 306 -8.04 -6.08 22.65
N THR A 307 -7.42 -6.39 21.51
CA THR A 307 -8.09 -7.11 20.42
C THR A 307 -8.48 -8.53 20.85
N GLU A 308 -7.56 -9.27 21.50
CA GLU A 308 -7.86 -10.60 22.04
C GLU A 308 -8.99 -10.53 23.06
N LYS A 309 -8.91 -9.59 24.02
CA LYS A 309 -9.94 -9.38 25.03
C LYS A 309 -11.32 -9.06 24.44
N LEU A 310 -11.39 -8.26 23.38
CA LEU A 310 -12.65 -7.82 22.78
C LEU A 310 -13.24 -8.83 21.79
N THR A 311 -12.39 -9.64 21.14
CA THR A 311 -12.83 -10.58 20.09
C THR A 311 -12.83 -12.04 20.54
N GLY A 312 -12.16 -12.35 21.66
CA GLY A 312 -11.93 -13.71 22.15
C GLY A 312 -10.93 -14.51 21.31
N ARG A 313 -10.21 -13.89 20.37
CA ARG A 313 -9.28 -14.58 19.46
C ARG A 313 -7.89 -13.96 19.51
N LEU A 314 -6.87 -14.82 19.67
CA LEU A 314 -5.47 -14.42 19.64
C LEU A 314 -5.09 -13.83 18.26
N PRO A 315 -4.66 -12.56 18.17
CA PRO A 315 -4.40 -11.93 16.87
C PRO A 315 -3.13 -12.44 16.17
N ILE A 316 -3.02 -12.10 14.88
CA ILE A 316 -1.82 -12.22 14.05
C ILE A 316 -1.15 -10.85 13.94
N VAL A 317 0.19 -10.82 13.87
CA VAL A 317 0.96 -9.60 13.55
C VAL A 317 1.29 -9.60 12.08
N TYR A 318 0.82 -8.58 11.35
CA TYR A 318 1.31 -8.23 10.03
C TYR A 318 2.34 -7.10 10.09
N THR A 319 3.44 -7.25 9.35
CA THR A 319 4.45 -6.20 9.22
C THR A 319 5.38 -6.43 8.02
N GLY A 320 6.06 -5.37 7.57
CA GLY A 320 7.14 -5.49 6.59
C GLY A 320 8.42 -6.09 7.19
N ASN A 321 9.19 -6.83 6.39
CA ASN A 321 10.41 -7.52 6.83
C ASN A 321 11.43 -6.60 7.56
N VAL A 322 11.56 -5.34 7.14
CA VAL A 322 12.46 -4.36 7.80
C VAL A 322 11.86 -3.88 9.12
N PHE A 323 10.56 -3.58 9.14
CA PHE A 323 9.88 -3.09 10.34
C PHE A 323 9.81 -4.17 11.43
N ALA A 324 9.72 -5.45 11.03
CA ALA A 324 9.80 -6.60 11.94
C ALA A 324 11.02 -6.56 12.88
N SER A 325 12.14 -5.97 12.43
CA SER A 325 13.35 -5.81 13.25
C SER A 325 13.21 -4.85 14.43
N LYS A 326 12.09 -4.12 14.53
CA LYS A 326 11.79 -3.18 15.61
C LYS A 326 11.02 -3.82 16.76
N PHE A 327 10.43 -4.99 16.56
CA PHE A 327 9.76 -5.73 17.63
C PHE A 327 10.79 -6.48 18.47
N ASP A 328 10.53 -6.53 19.78
CA ASP A 328 11.30 -7.36 20.68
C ASP A 328 10.72 -8.79 20.78
N LEU A 329 11.44 -9.67 21.48
CA LEU A 329 11.11 -11.09 21.61
C LEU A 329 9.76 -11.38 22.26
N THR A 330 9.14 -10.41 22.95
CA THR A 330 7.84 -10.63 23.58
C THR A 330 6.71 -10.79 22.58
N LEU A 331 6.90 -10.38 21.32
CA LEU A 331 5.94 -10.61 20.23
C LEU A 331 6.02 -12.02 19.61
N SER A 332 7.02 -12.82 19.98
CA SER A 332 7.27 -14.17 19.42
C SER A 332 6.11 -15.16 19.64
N MET A 333 5.25 -14.90 20.62
CA MET A 333 4.06 -15.72 20.89
C MET A 333 2.95 -15.56 19.85
N TYR A 334 2.94 -14.46 19.10
CA TYR A 334 1.96 -14.20 18.05
C TYR A 334 2.40 -14.81 16.72
N LYS A 335 1.44 -15.23 15.90
CA LYS A 335 1.69 -15.66 14.52
C LYS A 335 2.17 -14.44 13.69
N LEU A 336 3.15 -14.63 12.81
CA LEU A 336 3.69 -13.59 11.92
C LEU A 336 3.17 -13.74 10.48
N TRP A 337 2.51 -12.71 9.97
CA TRP A 337 2.28 -12.50 8.54
C TRP A 337 3.27 -11.43 8.04
N VAL A 338 4.28 -11.82 7.26
CA VAL A 338 5.35 -10.89 6.88
C VAL A 338 5.25 -10.47 5.41
N ALA A 339 5.42 -9.17 5.14
CA ALA A 339 5.60 -8.68 3.79
C ALA A 339 7.08 -8.70 3.37
N ARG A 340 7.35 -9.42 2.28
CA ARG A 340 8.64 -9.44 1.58
C ARG A 340 8.38 -9.70 0.10
N TYR A 341 8.44 -8.67 -0.72
CA TYR A 341 8.10 -8.82 -2.15
C TYR A 341 9.20 -9.55 -2.91
N SER A 342 8.99 -10.83 -3.15
CA SER A 342 9.88 -11.70 -3.92
C SER A 342 9.13 -12.97 -4.30
N THR A 343 9.37 -13.52 -5.48
CA THR A 343 8.85 -14.84 -5.87
C THR A 343 9.88 -15.97 -5.68
N THR A 344 11.10 -15.63 -5.29
CA THR A 344 12.23 -16.57 -5.21
C THR A 344 12.89 -16.58 -3.84
N GLN A 345 12.76 -15.50 -3.07
CA GLN A 345 13.38 -15.37 -1.75
C GLN A 345 12.32 -15.38 -0.66
N LYS A 346 12.10 -16.55 -0.06
CA LYS A 346 11.22 -16.73 1.09
C LYS A 346 11.66 -15.84 2.27
N PRO A 347 10.75 -15.40 3.14
CA PRO A 347 11.11 -14.63 4.33
C PRO A 347 12.09 -15.42 5.21
N THR A 348 13.05 -14.71 5.78
CA THR A 348 14.02 -15.26 6.72
C THR A 348 13.65 -14.90 8.14
N ALA A 349 14.30 -15.52 9.13
CA ALA A 349 14.12 -15.18 10.53
C ALA A 349 14.33 -13.67 10.77
N VAL A 350 13.48 -13.12 11.62
CA VAL A 350 13.51 -11.75 12.13
C VAL A 350 13.62 -11.82 13.66
N PRO A 351 14.04 -10.75 14.37
CA PRO A 351 14.42 -10.85 15.78
C PRO A 351 13.41 -11.54 16.71
N ALA A 352 12.10 -11.34 16.48
CA ALA A 352 11.04 -11.95 17.29
C ALA A 352 10.49 -13.28 16.71
N TRP A 353 10.82 -13.64 15.47
CA TRP A 353 10.25 -14.82 14.80
C TRP A 353 11.29 -15.59 13.99
N ASP A 354 11.46 -16.86 14.34
CA ASP A 354 12.30 -17.79 13.58
C ASP A 354 11.63 -18.26 12.27
N ASN A 355 10.30 -18.17 12.18
CA ASN A 355 9.52 -18.59 11.03
C ASN A 355 8.26 -17.72 10.85
N TRP A 356 7.72 -17.69 9.64
CA TRP A 356 6.49 -16.98 9.27
C TRP A 356 5.29 -17.94 9.22
N TRP A 357 4.11 -17.43 9.58
CA TRP A 357 2.82 -18.12 9.45
C TRP A 357 2.20 -17.86 8.07
N ALA A 358 2.25 -16.61 7.60
CA ALA A 358 1.89 -16.23 6.23
C ALA A 358 2.93 -15.27 5.65
N TRP A 359 2.99 -15.21 4.32
CA TRP A 359 3.91 -14.38 3.57
C TRP A 359 3.16 -13.62 2.48
N GLN A 360 3.21 -12.28 2.54
CA GLN A 360 2.83 -11.43 1.42
C GLN A 360 4.03 -11.28 0.48
N TYR A 361 3.95 -11.93 -0.68
CA TYR A 361 5.08 -12.11 -1.59
C TYR A 361 5.04 -11.18 -2.80
N SER A 362 3.91 -10.51 -3.04
CA SER A 362 3.75 -9.54 -4.12
C SER A 362 2.66 -8.54 -3.77
N SER A 363 2.84 -7.28 -4.18
CA SER A 363 1.81 -6.23 -4.18
C SER A 363 1.31 -5.87 -5.57
N THR A 364 1.82 -6.56 -6.59
CA THR A 364 1.53 -6.33 -8.02
C THR A 364 0.95 -7.57 -8.68
N GLY A 365 0.30 -8.43 -7.88
CA GLY A 365 -0.38 -9.61 -8.38
C GLY A 365 -1.55 -9.27 -9.29
N SER A 366 -1.93 -10.24 -10.11
CA SER A 366 -3.14 -10.19 -10.93
C SER A 366 -3.99 -11.42 -10.63
N VAL A 367 -5.24 -11.20 -10.23
CA VAL A 367 -6.20 -12.26 -9.92
C VAL A 367 -7.51 -11.95 -10.65
N PRO A 368 -8.03 -12.88 -11.48
CA PRO A 368 -9.34 -12.74 -12.10
C PRO A 368 -10.42 -12.33 -11.08
N GLY A 369 -11.24 -11.35 -11.45
CA GLY A 369 -12.26 -10.78 -10.57
C GLY A 369 -11.82 -9.53 -9.80
N ILE A 370 -10.53 -9.16 -9.85
CA ILE A 370 -10.01 -7.92 -9.26
C ILE A 370 -9.41 -7.06 -10.38
N LEU A 371 -9.79 -5.78 -10.42
CA LEU A 371 -9.22 -4.84 -11.39
C LEU A 371 -7.95 -4.21 -10.82
N GLY A 372 -6.86 -4.31 -11.58
CA GLY A 372 -5.55 -3.79 -11.17
C GLY A 372 -4.82 -4.74 -10.24
N ASN A 373 -3.87 -4.19 -9.50
CA ASN A 373 -2.99 -4.97 -8.64
C ASN A 373 -3.73 -5.51 -7.40
N VAL A 374 -3.31 -6.68 -6.95
CA VAL A 374 -3.73 -7.26 -5.68
C VAL A 374 -2.53 -7.86 -4.95
N ASP A 375 -2.54 -7.71 -3.64
CA ASP A 375 -1.54 -8.30 -2.77
C ASP A 375 -1.74 -9.82 -2.71
N LEU A 376 -0.66 -10.57 -2.94
CA LEU A 376 -0.67 -12.03 -2.99
C LEU A 376 0.00 -12.62 -1.77
N ASN A 377 -0.67 -13.61 -1.18
CA ASN A 377 -0.22 -14.26 0.03
C ASN A 377 -0.13 -15.76 -0.12
N GLU A 378 0.77 -16.35 0.65
CA GLU A 378 0.77 -17.77 0.93
C GLU A 378 0.84 -18.06 2.43
N PHE A 379 0.09 -19.08 2.85
CA PHE A 379 0.20 -19.67 4.17
C PHE A 379 1.36 -20.68 4.19
N ASN A 380 2.11 -20.77 5.30
CA ASN A 380 3.22 -21.71 5.45
C ASN A 380 2.73 -23.15 5.69
N GLY A 381 2.04 -23.70 4.71
CA GLY A 381 1.43 -25.01 4.78
C GLY A 381 0.31 -25.18 3.75
N THR A 382 -0.24 -26.37 3.69
CA THR A 382 -1.33 -26.77 2.81
C THR A 382 -2.68 -26.18 3.24
N ILE A 383 -3.68 -26.30 2.38
CA ILE A 383 -5.07 -25.90 2.68
C ILE A 383 -5.61 -26.65 3.92
N ASP A 384 -5.30 -27.94 4.05
CA ASP A 384 -5.79 -28.76 5.17
C ASP A 384 -5.12 -28.39 6.49
N GLU A 385 -3.82 -28.05 6.45
CA GLU A 385 -3.10 -27.52 7.62
C GLU A 385 -3.64 -26.16 8.04
N LEU A 386 -3.95 -25.27 7.08
CA LEU A 386 -4.60 -23.99 7.38
C LEU A 386 -5.92 -24.23 8.10
N ARG A 387 -6.82 -25.04 7.54
CA ARG A 387 -8.13 -25.34 8.15
C ARG A 387 -7.99 -25.97 9.53
N SER A 388 -7.04 -26.90 9.69
CA SER A 388 -6.76 -27.54 10.98
C SER A 388 -6.28 -26.54 12.02
N SER A 389 -5.46 -25.56 11.61
CA SER A 389 -4.97 -24.51 12.51
C SER A 389 -6.06 -23.59 13.05
N LEU A 390 -7.22 -23.50 12.37
CA LEU A 390 -8.36 -22.69 12.79
C LEU A 390 -9.28 -23.43 13.77
N ALA A 391 -9.31 -24.76 13.73
CA ALA A 391 -10.16 -25.58 14.61
C ALA A 391 -9.67 -25.61 16.06
N GLY A 392 -8.36 -25.39 16.28
CA GLY A 392 -7.75 -25.32 17.62
C GLY A 392 -7.95 -23.99 18.36
N ASP A 393 -8.50 -22.97 17.69
CA ASP A 393 -8.73 -21.64 18.27
C ASP A 393 -10.16 -21.48 18.89
N ILE A 394 -10.94 -22.57 19.02
CA ILE A 394 -12.36 -22.57 19.48
C ILE A 394 -12.56 -23.31 20.83
N GLU A 395 -11.50 -23.69 21.55
CA GLU A 395 -11.64 -24.34 22.88
C GLU A 395 -11.66 -23.39 24.07
#